data_AF-A0A6M3JK99-F1
#
_entry.id   AF-A0A6M3JK99-F1
#
_cell.length_a   1.000
_cell.length_b   1.000
_cell.length_c   1.000
_cell.angle_alpha   90.00
_cell.angle_beta   90.00
_cell.angle_gamma   90.00
#
_symmetry.space_group_name_H-M   'P 1'
#
loop_
_entity.id
_entity.type
_entity.pdbx_description
1 polymer ?
#
loop_
_entity_poly.entity_id
_entity_poly.type
_entity_poly.pdbx_seq_one_letter_code
_entity_poly.pdbx_strand_id
1 'polypeptide(L)'
;MTRWSEEEYQKFKLRQEQLAPSPRDMAYHDLAGADEADESSESNLQRKAEAWLKERGYPYIHDRSRGKNRPGMILDLHIYLPKGRHVVIELKAKGEKLTTEQKETYQKIMFLGHEIYECKSWKRFLQIVCGEKNDSGKSNQAQAALKPEKGSWVKGGLVW
;
A
#
# COMPACT_ATOMS: atom_id res chain seq x y z
N MET A 1 -9.63 28.95 -11.39
CA MET A 1 -9.72 27.52 -11.75
C MET A 1 -10.88 27.35 -12.71
N THR A 2 -10.59 27.07 -13.97
CA THR A 2 -11.63 26.80 -14.98
C THR A 2 -12.13 25.38 -14.77
N ARG A 3 -13.44 25.24 -14.56
CA ARG A 3 -14.11 23.95 -14.50
C ARG A 3 -14.00 23.29 -15.88
N TRP A 4 -13.70 22.00 -15.93
CA TRP A 4 -13.67 21.28 -17.20
C TRP A 4 -15.03 21.38 -17.90
N SER A 5 -14.99 21.51 -19.21
CA SER A 5 -16.17 21.31 -20.05
C SER A 5 -16.57 19.84 -20.04
N GLU A 6 -17.85 19.57 -20.36
CA GLU A 6 -18.36 18.20 -20.45
C GLU A 6 -17.54 17.37 -21.45
N GLU A 7 -17.15 17.93 -22.60
CA GLU A 7 -16.31 17.24 -23.58
C GLU A 7 -14.93 16.85 -23.04
N GLU A 8 -14.27 17.73 -22.29
CA GLU A 8 -12.97 17.45 -21.68
C GLU A 8 -13.06 16.33 -20.64
N TYR A 9 -14.14 16.32 -19.85
CA TYR A 9 -14.42 15.27 -18.89
C TYR A 9 -14.69 13.91 -19.57
N GLN A 10 -15.45 13.91 -20.66
CA GLN A 10 -15.70 12.68 -21.43
C GLN A 10 -14.43 12.15 -22.11
N LYS A 11 -13.58 13.02 -22.68
CA LYS A 11 -12.26 12.64 -23.21
C LYS A 11 -11.33 12.09 -22.13
N PHE A 12 -11.42 12.59 -20.91
CA PHE A 12 -10.69 12.04 -19.77
C PHE A 12 -11.22 10.66 -19.37
N LYS A 13 -12.55 10.47 -19.27
CA LYS A 13 -13.15 9.16 -19.00
C LYS A 13 -12.75 8.12 -20.02
N LEU A 14 -12.84 8.43 -21.31
CA LEU A 14 -12.46 7.53 -22.39
C LEU A 14 -10.99 7.11 -22.28
N ARG A 15 -10.09 8.04 -21.94
CA ARG A 15 -8.69 7.71 -21.65
C ARG A 15 -8.58 6.80 -20.43
N GLN A 16 -9.26 7.09 -19.33
CA GLN A 16 -9.22 6.25 -18.13
C GLN A 16 -9.73 4.82 -18.39
N GLU A 17 -10.73 4.64 -19.25
CA GLU A 17 -11.23 3.33 -19.66
C GLU A 17 -10.24 2.58 -20.55
N GLN A 18 -9.54 3.28 -21.45
CA GLN A 18 -8.45 2.73 -22.26
C GLN A 18 -7.19 2.41 -21.44
N LEU A 19 -7.04 3.05 -20.28
CA LEU A 19 -5.96 2.88 -19.32
C LEU A 19 -6.28 1.86 -18.22
N ALA A 20 -7.48 1.28 -18.25
CA ALA A 20 -7.81 0.14 -17.42
C ALA A 20 -6.76 -0.96 -17.65
N PRO A 21 -6.29 -1.64 -16.59
CA PRO A 21 -5.20 -2.61 -16.69
C PRO A 21 -5.53 -3.62 -17.79
N SER A 22 -4.68 -3.69 -18.80
CA SER A 22 -4.84 -4.62 -19.90
C SER A 22 -4.69 -6.05 -19.37
N PRO A 23 -5.17 -7.08 -20.08
CA PRO A 23 -4.88 -8.48 -19.75
C PRO A 23 -3.37 -8.78 -19.62
N ARG A 24 -2.50 -7.96 -20.25
CA ARG A 24 -1.04 -8.02 -20.11
C ARG A 24 -0.54 -7.41 -18.80
N ASP A 25 -1.20 -6.38 -18.28
CA ASP A 25 -0.94 -5.86 -16.92
C ASP A 25 -1.45 -6.84 -15.85
N MET A 26 -2.53 -7.56 -16.17
CA MET A 26 -3.07 -8.67 -15.37
C MET A 26 -2.24 -9.98 -15.50
N ALA A 27 -1.31 -10.09 -16.45
CA ALA A 27 -0.47 -11.29 -16.60
C ALA A 27 0.60 -11.41 -15.50
N TYR A 28 0.79 -10.37 -14.67
CA TYR A 28 1.62 -10.44 -13.47
C TYR A 28 0.96 -11.22 -12.31
N HIS A 29 -0.31 -11.61 -12.45
CA HIS A 29 -1.06 -12.37 -11.47
C HIS A 29 -0.54 -13.81 -11.23
N ASP A 30 0.22 -14.41 -12.16
CA ASP A 30 0.65 -15.82 -12.06
C ASP A 30 1.98 -16.05 -11.33
N LEU A 31 2.64 -14.98 -10.87
CA LEU A 31 3.82 -15.12 -10.01
C LEU A 31 3.39 -15.16 -8.55
N ALA A 32 2.71 -16.22 -8.11
CA ALA A 32 2.53 -16.54 -6.69
C ALA A 32 3.83 -17.09 -6.04
N GLY A 33 5.00 -16.67 -6.53
CA GLY A 33 6.29 -16.82 -5.85
C GLY A 33 6.50 -15.66 -4.86
N ALA A 34 7.18 -15.95 -3.75
CA ALA A 34 7.47 -15.05 -2.64
C ALA A 34 7.80 -13.60 -3.05
N ASP A 35 7.56 -12.65 -2.15
CA ASP A 35 8.01 -11.25 -2.20
C ASP A 35 9.54 -11.17 -2.31
N GLU A 36 10.10 -11.61 -3.43
CA GLU A 36 11.49 -11.37 -3.77
C GLU A 36 11.58 -9.90 -4.18
N ALA A 37 12.03 -9.10 -3.22
CA ALA A 37 12.39 -7.72 -3.48
C ALA A 37 13.44 -7.69 -4.60
N ASP A 38 13.12 -6.95 -5.67
CA ASP A 38 14.06 -6.61 -6.73
C ASP A 38 15.37 -6.14 -6.08
N GLU A 39 16.51 -6.62 -6.57
CA GLU A 39 17.85 -6.14 -6.12
C GLU A 39 18.10 -4.66 -6.44
N SER A 40 17.12 -3.97 -7.02
CA SER A 40 17.22 -2.59 -7.44
C SER A 40 17.05 -1.62 -6.26
N SER A 41 17.89 -0.58 -6.23
CA SER A 41 17.81 0.51 -5.26
C SER A 41 16.42 1.17 -5.23
N GLU A 42 16.05 1.75 -4.08
CA GLU A 42 14.82 2.53 -3.90
C GLU A 42 14.61 3.57 -5.02
N SER A 43 15.69 4.25 -5.42
CA SER A 43 15.67 5.23 -6.51
C SER A 43 15.22 4.62 -7.85
N ASN A 44 15.58 3.36 -8.13
CA ASN A 44 15.13 2.67 -9.33
C ASN A 44 13.63 2.34 -9.25
N LEU A 45 13.16 1.89 -8.07
CA LEU A 45 11.74 1.62 -7.83
C LEU A 45 10.90 2.90 -7.97
N GLN A 46 11.35 4.01 -7.38
CA GLN A 46 10.75 5.34 -7.54
C GLN A 46 10.64 5.73 -9.02
N ARG A 47 11.74 5.63 -9.78
CA ARG A 47 11.76 5.98 -11.20
C ARG A 47 10.81 5.10 -12.03
N LYS A 48 10.76 3.79 -11.76
CA LYS A 48 9.85 2.86 -12.45
C LYS A 48 8.38 3.20 -12.16
N ALA A 49 8.04 3.45 -10.90
CA ALA A 49 6.70 3.85 -10.47
C ALA A 49 6.26 5.14 -11.15
N GLU A 50 7.08 6.19 -11.09
CA GLU A 50 6.78 7.48 -11.74
C GLU A 50 6.56 7.35 -13.25
N ALA A 51 7.43 6.58 -13.93
CA ALA A 51 7.32 6.36 -15.37
C ALA A 51 6.02 5.65 -15.74
N TRP A 52 5.66 4.59 -15.00
CA TRP A 52 4.44 3.82 -15.23
C TRP A 52 3.17 4.64 -14.99
N LEU A 53 3.15 5.44 -13.92
CA LEU A 53 2.04 6.34 -13.60
C LEU A 53 1.88 7.42 -14.67
N LYS A 54 3.00 8.00 -15.14
CA LYS A 54 3.01 9.02 -16.19
C LYS A 54 2.56 8.45 -17.54
N GLU A 55 3.05 7.28 -17.92
CA GLU A 55 2.62 6.58 -19.15
C GLU A 55 1.10 6.36 -19.15
N ARG A 56 0.53 6.00 -18.00
CA ARG A 56 -0.91 5.79 -17.83
C ARG A 56 -1.69 7.05 -17.49
N GLY A 57 -1.07 8.23 -17.47
CA GLY A 57 -1.74 9.48 -17.17
C GLY A 57 -2.41 9.53 -15.79
N TYR A 58 -1.97 8.71 -14.84
CA TYR A 58 -2.49 8.76 -13.47
C TYR A 58 -1.89 9.95 -12.73
N PRO A 59 -2.70 10.83 -12.11
CA PRO A 59 -2.19 11.89 -11.27
C PRO A 59 -1.49 11.30 -10.03
N TYR A 60 -0.30 11.80 -9.74
CA TYR A 60 0.42 11.46 -8.52
C TYR A 60 1.21 12.65 -8.00
N ILE A 61 1.51 12.63 -6.71
CA ILE A 61 2.43 13.55 -6.05
C ILE A 61 3.55 12.69 -5.48
N HIS A 62 4.78 13.00 -5.86
CA HIS A 62 5.96 12.47 -5.19
C HIS A 62 6.53 13.54 -4.27
N ASP A 63 6.50 13.33 -2.97
CA ASP A 63 7.15 14.26 -2.05
C ASP A 63 8.68 14.11 -2.06
N ARG A 64 9.37 15.18 -2.46
CA ARG A 64 10.83 15.27 -2.47
C ARG A 64 11.38 16.28 -1.46
N SER A 65 10.55 16.72 -0.52
CA SER A 65 10.82 17.78 0.46
C SER A 65 11.88 17.45 1.52
N ARG A 66 12.83 16.54 1.25
CA ARG A 66 13.84 16.02 2.18
C ARG A 66 14.35 17.09 3.15
N GLY A 67 14.15 16.86 4.45
CA GLY A 67 14.63 17.72 5.54
C GLY A 67 13.85 19.03 5.75
N LYS A 68 12.80 19.32 4.98
CA LYS A 68 11.95 20.51 5.15
C LYS A 68 10.70 20.24 5.97
N ASN A 69 10.23 19.00 5.95
CA ASN A 69 9.03 18.58 6.65
C ASN A 69 9.35 17.79 7.92
N ARG A 70 8.36 17.70 8.82
CA ARG A 70 8.49 16.88 10.04
C ARG A 70 8.81 15.43 9.64
N PRO A 71 9.83 14.81 10.23
CA PRO A 71 10.19 13.42 9.93
C PRO A 71 8.98 12.49 10.03
N GLY A 72 8.86 11.59 9.04
CA GLY A 72 7.81 10.57 9.01
C GLY A 72 6.38 11.06 8.76
N MET A 73 6.14 12.36 8.56
CA MET A 73 4.79 12.88 8.26
C MET A 73 4.37 12.73 6.81
N ILE A 74 5.34 12.66 5.88
CA ILE A 74 5.05 12.59 4.45
C ILE A 74 5.70 11.33 3.89
N LEU A 75 4.97 10.71 2.98
CA LEU A 75 5.25 9.43 2.38
C LEU A 75 5.52 9.65 0.90
N ASP A 76 6.32 8.77 0.30
CA ASP A 76 6.89 9.03 -1.02
C ASP A 76 5.85 9.36 -2.09
N LEU A 77 4.83 8.51 -2.27
CA LEU A 77 3.85 8.64 -3.36
C LEU A 77 2.42 8.74 -2.87
N HIS A 78 1.71 9.76 -3.34
CA HIS A 78 0.25 9.87 -3.28
C HIS A 78 -0.31 9.71 -4.69
N ILE A 79 -1.15 8.69 -4.91
CA ILE A 79 -1.60 8.31 -6.26
C ILE A 79 -3.12 8.34 -6.32
N TYR A 80 -3.66 9.02 -7.32
CA TYR A 80 -5.09 9.13 -7.57
C TYR A 80 -5.47 8.18 -8.71
N LEU A 81 -6.30 7.20 -8.39
CA LEU A 81 -6.67 6.09 -9.26
C LEU A 81 -8.15 6.17 -9.67
N PRO A 82 -8.56 5.43 -10.72
CA PRO A 82 -9.95 5.34 -11.13
C PRO A 82 -10.89 4.96 -9.98
N LYS A 83 -12.17 5.33 -10.14
CA LYS A 83 -13.24 5.06 -9.15
C LYS A 83 -13.02 5.76 -7.79
N GLY A 84 -12.28 6.85 -7.79
CA GLY A 84 -12.05 7.66 -6.57
C GLY A 84 -11.08 7.02 -5.58
N ARG A 85 -10.34 5.98 -5.98
CA ARG A 85 -9.31 5.38 -5.12
C ARG A 85 -8.14 6.34 -4.97
N HIS A 86 -7.66 6.48 -3.74
CA HIS A 86 -6.45 7.23 -3.42
C HIS A 86 -5.57 6.31 -2.58
N VAL A 87 -4.38 6.01 -3.09
CA VAL A 87 -3.41 5.15 -2.41
C VAL A 87 -2.17 5.96 -2.06
N VAL A 88 -1.69 5.75 -0.84
CA VAL A 88 -0.44 6.31 -0.36
C VAL A 88 0.59 5.19 -0.27
N ILE A 89 1.77 5.38 -0.83
CA ILE A 89 2.82 4.37 -0.88
C ILE A 89 4.13 4.97 -0.38
N GLU A 90 4.69 4.36 0.66
CA GLU A 90 6.11 4.54 1.02
C GLU A 90 6.93 3.53 0.22
N LEU A 91 7.92 4.00 -0.52
CA LEU A 91 8.87 3.17 -1.23
C LEU A 91 10.09 2.95 -0.34
N LYS A 92 10.55 1.71 -0.26
CA LYS A 92 11.74 1.36 0.53
C LYS A 92 12.69 0.51 -0.27
N ALA A 93 13.99 0.66 -0.01
CA ALA A 93 14.96 -0.32 -0.45
C ALA A 93 14.72 -1.68 0.25
N LYS A 94 15.26 -2.75 -0.35
CA LYS A 94 15.24 -4.09 0.23
C LYS A 94 15.89 -4.09 1.63
N GLY A 95 15.19 -4.63 2.62
CA GLY A 95 15.68 -4.76 4.00
C GLY A 95 15.47 -3.52 4.87
N GLU A 96 15.14 -2.36 4.28
CA GLU A 96 14.76 -1.19 5.06
C GLU A 96 13.40 -1.38 5.72
N LYS A 97 13.20 -0.69 6.84
CA LYS A 97 11.96 -0.73 7.62
C LYS A 97 11.46 0.70 7.80
N LEU A 98 10.16 0.85 7.99
CA LEU A 98 9.58 2.11 8.44
C LEU A 98 10.24 2.57 9.75
N THR A 99 10.54 3.86 9.84
CA THR A 99 10.94 4.49 11.11
C THR A 99 9.76 4.50 12.09
N THR A 100 10.01 4.78 13.36
CA THR A 100 8.94 4.86 14.37
C THR A 100 7.91 5.93 14.00
N GLU A 101 8.37 7.10 13.56
CA GLU A 101 7.52 8.21 13.14
C GLU A 101 6.69 7.85 11.90
N GLN A 102 7.28 7.15 10.94
CA GLN A 102 6.56 6.64 9.77
C GLN A 102 5.45 5.66 10.19
N LYS A 103 5.74 4.73 11.12
CA LYS A 103 4.73 3.80 11.64
C LYS A 103 3.57 4.51 12.32
N GLU A 104 3.84 5.54 13.11
CA GLU A 104 2.79 6.34 13.74
C GLU A 104 1.91 7.06 12.71
N THR A 105 2.53 7.66 11.69
CA THR A 105 1.80 8.28 10.59
C THR A 105 0.96 7.26 9.82
N TYR A 106 1.50 6.07 9.56
CA TYR A 106 0.76 4.95 8.97
C TYR A 106 -0.49 4.62 9.77
N GLN A 107 -0.36 4.43 11.09
CA GLN A 107 -1.48 4.11 11.96
C GLN A 107 -2.55 5.20 11.96
N LYS A 108 -2.14 6.47 11.99
CA LYS A 108 -3.05 7.62 11.93
C LYS A 108 -3.80 7.68 10.60
N ILE A 109 -3.12 7.48 9.48
CA ILE A 109 -3.72 7.47 8.14
C ILE A 109 -4.69 6.29 7.96
N MET A 110 -4.29 5.09 8.42
CA MET A 110 -5.15 3.90 8.41
C MET A 110 -6.40 4.09 9.28
N PHE A 111 -6.25 4.68 10.47
CA PHE A 111 -7.37 4.98 11.36
C PHE A 111 -8.41 5.91 10.69
N LEU A 112 -7.96 6.83 9.83
CA LEU A 112 -8.83 7.70 9.05
C LEU A 112 -9.46 7.01 7.81
N GLY A 113 -9.19 5.72 7.59
CA GLY A 113 -9.77 4.92 6.52
C GLY A 113 -9.08 5.06 5.17
N HIS A 114 -7.87 5.61 5.12
CA HIS A 114 -7.10 5.72 3.88
C HIS A 114 -6.29 4.45 3.57
N GLU A 115 -6.11 4.17 2.28
CA GLU A 115 -5.25 3.09 1.79
C GLU A 115 -3.78 3.53 1.82
N ILE A 116 -2.97 2.82 2.58
CA ILE A 116 -1.55 3.12 2.76
C ILE A 116 -0.72 1.84 2.77
N TYR A 117 0.41 1.84 2.06
CA TYR A 117 1.21 0.63 1.83
C TYR A 117 2.71 0.92 1.92
N GLU A 118 3.44 0.00 2.54
CA GLU A 118 4.89 -0.10 2.37
C GLU A 118 5.17 -0.93 1.12
N CYS A 119 6.06 -0.46 0.25
CA CYS A 119 6.35 -1.11 -1.02
C CYS A 119 7.86 -1.22 -1.26
N LYS A 120 8.33 -2.47 -1.42
CA LYS A 120 9.76 -2.83 -1.54
C LYS A 120 10.15 -3.46 -2.88
N SER A 121 9.19 -3.62 -3.79
CA SER A 121 9.41 -4.30 -5.07
C SER A 121 8.50 -3.73 -6.14
N TRP A 122 8.92 -3.87 -7.39
CA TRP A 122 8.09 -3.45 -8.52
C TRP A 122 6.78 -4.24 -8.60
N LYS A 123 6.86 -5.54 -8.34
CA LYS A 123 5.70 -6.43 -8.29
C LYS A 123 4.67 -5.96 -7.26
N ARG A 124 5.11 -5.62 -6.04
CA ARG A 124 4.20 -5.14 -4.99
C ARG A 124 3.55 -3.82 -5.35
N PHE A 125 4.29 -2.91 -6.00
CA PHE A 125 3.73 -1.66 -6.50
C PHE A 125 2.56 -1.90 -7.45
N LEU A 126 2.75 -2.80 -8.43
CA LEU A 126 1.68 -3.16 -9.38
C LEU A 126 0.47 -3.76 -8.68
N GLN A 127 0.66 -4.67 -7.73
CA GLN A 127 -0.45 -5.25 -6.96
C GLN A 127 -1.30 -4.17 -6.24
N ILE A 128 -0.63 -3.22 -5.58
CA ILE A 128 -1.30 -2.13 -4.86
C ILE A 128 -2.14 -1.27 -5.82
N VAL A 129 -1.52 -0.85 -6.93
CA VAL A 129 -2.12 0.11 -7.86
C VAL A 129 -3.20 -0.53 -8.72
N CYS A 130 -2.97 -1.75 -9.22
CA CYS A 130 -3.96 -2.49 -10.01
C CYS A 130 -5.11 -3.06 -9.16
N GLY A 131 -4.98 -3.08 -7.83
CA GLY A 131 -6.05 -3.50 -6.92
C GLY A 131 -6.13 -5.01 -6.70
N GLU A 132 -5.02 -5.72 -6.86
CA GLU A 132 -4.92 -7.10 -6.41
C GLU A 132 -4.88 -7.12 -4.87
N LYS A 133 -5.98 -7.58 -4.27
CA LYS A 133 -5.98 -7.91 -2.84
C LYS A 133 -5.07 -9.10 -2.63
N ASN A 134 -3.91 -8.89 -2.01
CA ASN A 134 -3.26 -9.96 -1.29
C ASN A 134 -4.20 -10.33 -0.13
N ASP A 135 -4.87 -11.48 -0.23
CA ASP A 135 -5.52 -12.16 0.90
C ASP A 135 -4.47 -12.70 1.90
N SER A 136 -3.40 -11.94 2.16
CA SER A 136 -2.55 -12.12 3.34
C SER A 136 -3.08 -11.22 4.46
N GLY A 137 -4.33 -11.48 4.85
CA GLY A 137 -4.88 -11.06 6.14
C GLY A 137 -4.08 -11.67 7.29
N LYS A 138 -2.91 -11.10 7.58
CA LYS A 138 -2.39 -11.01 8.94
C LYS A 138 -2.37 -9.55 9.30
N SER A 139 -3.56 -9.00 9.47
CA SER A 139 -3.77 -7.97 10.47
C SER A 139 -3.21 -8.51 11.79
N ASN A 140 -2.03 -8.05 12.20
CA ASN A 140 -1.66 -8.10 13.60
C ASN A 140 -2.55 -7.10 14.34
N GLN A 141 -3.84 -7.45 14.43
CA GLN A 141 -4.72 -6.95 15.45
C GLN A 141 -4.16 -7.48 16.77
N ALA A 142 -3.89 -6.54 17.67
CA ALA A 142 -3.74 -6.81 19.07
C ALA A 142 -4.94 -7.63 19.56
N GLN A 143 -4.79 -8.94 19.67
CA GLN A 143 -5.64 -9.73 20.54
C GLN A 143 -5.09 -9.61 21.95
N ALA A 144 -5.52 -8.55 22.62
CA ALA A 144 -5.72 -8.57 24.05
C ALA A 144 -6.77 -9.66 24.36
N ALA A 145 -6.33 -10.90 24.54
CA ALA A 145 -7.15 -11.95 25.11
C ALA A 145 -7.09 -11.80 26.64
N LEU A 146 -8.10 -11.11 27.19
CA LEU A 146 -8.58 -11.38 28.54
C LEU A 146 -8.74 -12.90 28.68
N LYS A 147 -7.85 -13.56 29.43
CA LYS A 147 -8.13 -14.89 29.95
C LYS A 147 -8.84 -14.69 31.30
N PRO A 148 -10.12 -15.09 31.43
CA PRO A 148 -10.71 -15.24 32.75
C PRO A 148 -10.00 -16.39 33.48
N GLU A 149 -9.60 -16.13 34.71
CA GLU A 149 -9.12 -17.14 35.65
C GLU A 149 -10.14 -18.28 35.74
N LYS A 150 -9.71 -19.52 35.49
CA LYS A 150 -10.49 -20.71 35.82
C LYS A 150 -9.71 -21.53 36.82
N GLY A 151 -10.29 -21.59 38.02
CA GLY A 151 -9.81 -22.32 39.18
C GLY A 151 -9.52 -23.79 38.89
N SER A 152 -8.46 -24.24 39.54
CA SER A 152 -8.09 -25.64 39.69
C SER A 152 -9.10 -26.36 40.59
N TRP A 153 -9.80 -27.36 40.05
CA TRP A 153 -10.50 -28.36 40.84
C TRP A 153 -9.68 -29.65 40.87
N VAL A 154 -9.39 -30.07 42.09
CA VAL A 154 -8.64 -31.24 42.54
C VAL A 154 -9.33 -32.54 42.11
N LYS A 155 -8.58 -33.55 41.65
CA LYS A 155 -9.00 -34.97 41.69
C LYS A 155 -7.84 -35.96 41.81
N GLY A 156 -7.97 -36.84 42.80
CA GLY A 156 -7.26 -38.14 42.94
C GLY A 156 -6.28 -38.13 44.09
N GLY A 157 -6.35 -38.99 45.12
CA GLY A 157 -7.20 -40.15 45.39
C GLY A 157 -6.74 -40.78 46.71
N LEU A 158 -7.64 -41.48 47.39
CA LEU A 158 -7.39 -42.29 48.59
C LEU A 158 -6.24 -43.29 48.40
N VAL A 159 -5.40 -43.46 49.43
CA VAL A 159 -4.80 -44.75 49.78
C VAL A 159 -4.81 -44.87 51.31
N TRP A 160 -5.19 -46.06 51.77
CA TRP A 160 -5.42 -46.61 53.11
C TRP A 160 -4.60 -46.06 54.28
#